data_AF-A0A1E8BN66-F1
#
_entry.id   AF-A0A1E8BN66-F1
#
_cell.length_a   1.000
_cell.length_b   1.000
_cell.length_c   1.000
_cell.angle_alpha   90.00
_cell.angle_beta   90.00
_cell.angle_gamma   90.00
#
_symmetry.space_group_name_H-M   'P 1'
#
loop_
_entity.id
_entity.type
_entity.pdbx_description
1 polymer ?
#
loop_
_entity_poly.entity_id
_entity_poly.type
_entity_poly.pdbx_seq_one_letter_code
_entity_poly.pdbx_strand_id
1 'polypeptide(L)'
;MSSIISPKLEELINQLENAKENALYTFLHEIKSNNTPLIEQCPVDNRYKLITYIWLGDQITENVYVFGSFPGWELSTNQLKRLLHTNV
;
A
#
# COMPACT_ATOMS: atom_id res chain seq x y z
N MET A 1 10.13 5.04 -15.30
CA MET A 1 8.67 4.81 -15.40
C MET A 1 8.05 5.25 -14.08
N SER A 2 7.00 6.06 -14.10
CA SER A 2 6.28 6.39 -12.87
C SER A 2 5.60 5.13 -12.36
N SER A 3 5.77 4.78 -11.08
CA SER A 3 5.03 3.68 -10.47
C SER A 3 3.56 4.06 -10.35
N ILE A 4 2.65 3.15 -10.71
CA ILE A 4 1.21 3.32 -10.45
C ILE A 4 1.01 3.18 -8.94
N ILE A 5 0.38 4.16 -8.31
CA ILE A 5 0.07 4.17 -6.87
C ILE A 5 -1.42 3.83 -6.70
N SER A 6 -1.73 3.10 -5.64
CA SER A 6 -3.11 2.85 -5.19
C SER A 6 -3.85 4.17 -4.96
N PRO A 7 -5.04 4.39 -5.54
CA PRO A 7 -5.86 5.57 -5.24
C PRO A 7 -6.08 5.77 -3.72
N LYS A 8 -6.32 4.70 -2.97
CA LYS A 8 -6.43 4.77 -1.50
C LYS A 8 -5.12 5.18 -0.82
N LEU A 9 -3.97 4.70 -1.29
CA LEU A 9 -2.68 5.15 -0.74
C LEU A 9 -2.38 6.60 -1.10
N GLU A 10 -2.73 7.05 -2.30
CA GLU A 10 -2.59 8.45 -2.72
C GLU A 10 -3.46 9.36 -1.85
N GLU A 11 -4.71 8.97 -1.57
CA GLU A 11 -5.56 9.68 -0.62
C GLU A 11 -4.94 9.74 0.78
N LEU A 12 -4.42 8.61 1.29
CA LEU A 12 -3.77 8.57 2.60
C LEU A 12 -2.53 9.46 2.65
N ILE A 13 -1.67 9.43 1.64
CA ILE A 13 -0.48 10.30 1.54
C ILE A 13 -0.90 11.76 1.63
N ASN A 14 -1.86 12.17 0.81
CA ASN A 14 -2.39 13.54 0.83
C ASN A 14 -2.93 13.90 2.22
N GLN A 15 -3.67 13.02 2.89
CA GLN A 15 -4.19 13.29 4.22
C GLN A 15 -3.09 13.40 5.29
N LEU A 16 -2.04 12.59 5.20
CA LEU A 16 -0.89 12.61 6.11
C LEU A 16 -0.03 13.87 5.91
N GLU A 17 0.21 14.28 4.67
CA GLU A 17 0.94 15.51 4.35
C GLU A 17 0.19 16.76 4.83
N ASN A 18 -1.14 16.71 4.87
CA ASN A 18 -2.00 17.76 5.41
C ASN A 18 -2.26 17.63 6.94
N ALA A 19 -1.45 16.84 7.65
CA ALA A 19 -1.47 16.66 9.10
C ALA A 19 -2.85 16.29 9.69
N LYS A 20 -3.64 15.49 8.96
CA LYS A 20 -4.94 15.02 9.45
C LYS A 20 -4.72 13.92 10.52
N GLU A 21 -4.88 14.30 11.79
CA GLU A 21 -4.49 13.53 12.99
C GLU A 21 -5.03 12.08 13.06
N ASN A 22 -6.07 11.73 12.30
CA ASN A 22 -6.69 10.40 12.32
C ASN A 22 -6.62 9.64 10.98
N ALA A 23 -5.96 10.17 9.96
CA ALA A 23 -5.95 9.60 8.61
C ALA A 23 -5.46 8.13 8.58
N LEU A 24 -4.34 7.87 9.25
CA LEU A 24 -3.77 6.52 9.34
C LEU A 24 -4.70 5.56 10.08
N TYR A 25 -5.28 6.00 11.20
CA TYR A 25 -6.18 5.16 11.99
C TYR A 25 -7.44 4.78 11.19
N THR A 26 -8.06 5.76 10.51
CA THR A 26 -9.21 5.53 9.64
C THR A 26 -8.87 4.54 8.53
N PHE A 27 -7.74 4.74 7.85
CA PHE A 27 -7.28 3.84 6.81
C PHE A 27 -7.06 2.41 7.32
N LEU A 28 -6.35 2.24 8.45
CA LEU A 28 -6.10 0.93 9.04
C LEU A 28 -7.40 0.21 9.46
N HIS A 29 -8.38 0.97 9.96
CA HIS A 29 -9.70 0.44 10.29
C HIS A 29 -10.45 -0.04 9.04
N GLU A 30 -10.41 0.72 7.95
CA GLU A 30 -11.02 0.35 6.67
C GLU A 30 -10.41 -0.92 6.08
N ILE A 31 -9.07 -1.02 6.00
CA ILE A 31 -8.41 -2.20 5.41
C ILE A 31 -8.66 -3.46 6.26
N LYS A 32 -8.76 -3.31 7.59
CA LYS A 32 -9.09 -4.41 8.49
C LYS A 32 -10.52 -4.89 8.27
N SER A 33 -11.44 -3.98 7.93
CA SER A 33 -12.85 -4.31 7.67
C SER A 33 -13.07 -4.91 6.27
N ASN A 34 -12.31 -4.44 5.27
CA ASN A 34 -12.48 -4.80 3.86
C ASN A 34 -11.55 -5.93 3.38
N ASN A 35 -10.72 -6.47 4.28
CA ASN A 35 -9.64 -7.43 4.02
C ASN A 35 -8.52 -6.88 3.13
N THR A 36 -7.42 -7.65 3.05
CA THR A 36 -6.25 -7.37 2.22
C THR A 36 -6.06 -8.48 1.19
N PRO A 37 -5.39 -8.23 0.05
CA PRO A 37 -4.82 -6.95 -0.42
C PRO A 37 -5.89 -5.95 -0.86
N LEU A 38 -5.51 -4.69 -1.08
CA LEU A 38 -6.41 -3.75 -1.76
C LEU A 38 -6.56 -4.18 -3.22
N ILE A 39 -7.80 -4.21 -3.70
CA ILE A 39 -8.13 -4.48 -5.09
C ILE A 39 -8.91 -3.29 -5.63
N GLU A 40 -8.27 -2.51 -6.48
CA GLU A 40 -8.80 -1.25 -6.99
C GLU A 40 -8.89 -1.26 -8.51
N GLN A 41 -9.64 -0.31 -9.06
CA GLN A 41 -9.62 -0.07 -10.50
C GLN A 41 -8.23 0.46 -10.88
N CYS A 42 -7.58 -0.11 -11.90
CA CYS A 42 -6.30 0.43 -12.37
C CYS A 42 -6.52 1.85 -12.93
N PRO A 43 -5.81 2.89 -12.42
CA PRO A 43 -6.00 4.27 -12.85
C PRO A 43 -5.63 4.54 -14.31
N VAL A 44 -4.78 3.70 -14.90
CA VAL A 44 -4.22 3.89 -16.25
C VAL A 44 -5.03 3.14 -17.31
N ASP A 45 -5.61 2.00 -16.97
CA ASP A 45 -6.40 1.18 -17.91
C ASP A 45 -7.48 0.40 -17.16
N ASN A 46 -8.74 0.69 -17.48
CA ASN A 46 -9.88 0.16 -16.75
C ASN A 46 -10.14 -1.34 -16.96
N ARG A 47 -9.43 -1.99 -17.88
CA ARG A 47 -9.51 -3.44 -18.11
C ARG A 47 -8.76 -4.23 -17.03
N TYR A 48 -7.84 -3.57 -16.31
CA TYR A 48 -7.02 -4.19 -15.28
C TYR A 48 -7.48 -3.79 -13.88
N LYS A 49 -7.18 -4.66 -12.90
CA LYS A 49 -7.27 -4.35 -11.48
C LYS A 49 -5.88 -4.06 -10.93
N LEU A 50 -5.79 -3.09 -10.02
CA LEU A 50 -4.59 -2.79 -9.27
C LEU A 50 -4.63 -3.53 -7.95
N ILE A 51 -3.66 -4.42 -7.73
CA ILE A 51 -3.51 -5.16 -6.48
C ILE A 51 -2.39 -4.50 -5.69
N THR A 52 -2.71 -4.05 -4.47
CA THR A 52 -1.75 -3.39 -3.59
C THR A 52 -1.64 -4.16 -2.29
N TYR A 53 -0.42 -4.64 -2.01
CA TYR A 53 -0.09 -5.33 -0.77
C TYR A 53 0.26 -4.30 0.30
N ILE A 54 -0.30 -4.50 1.49
CA ILE A 54 -0.05 -3.67 2.66
C ILE A 54 0.45 -4.57 3.76
N TRP A 55 1.46 -4.11 4.48
CA TRP A 55 1.96 -4.75 5.66
C TRP A 55 2.04 -3.72 6.79
N LEU A 56 1.57 -4.09 7.99
CA LEU A 56 1.66 -3.24 9.16
C LEU A 56 2.85 -3.68 10.00
N GLY A 57 3.81 -2.79 10.14
CA GLY A 57 5.08 -3.09 10.78
C GLY A 57 5.22 -2.74 12.24
N ASP A 58 6.31 -3.28 12.78
CA ASP A 58 6.87 -2.93 14.07
C ASP A 58 8.10 -2.02 13.90
N GLN A 59 8.72 -1.66 15.03
CA GLN A 59 9.87 -0.76 15.07
C GLN A 59 11.19 -1.41 14.64
N ILE A 60 11.23 -2.75 14.56
CA ILE A 60 12.48 -3.50 14.33
C ILE A 60 12.57 -4.06 12.92
N THR A 61 11.46 -4.12 12.18
CA THR A 61 11.46 -4.65 10.83
C THR A 61 12.08 -3.66 9.86
N GLU A 62 13.15 -4.10 9.20
CA GLU A 62 13.89 -3.30 8.23
C GLU A 62 13.29 -3.38 6.83
N ASN A 63 12.93 -4.60 6.39
CA ASN A 63 12.52 -4.86 5.01
C ASN A 63 11.38 -5.88 4.97
N VAL A 64 10.45 -5.68 4.03
CA VAL A 64 9.34 -6.60 3.78
C VAL A 64 9.26 -6.89 2.30
N TYR A 65 9.07 -8.17 1.97
CA TYR A 65 9.00 -8.65 0.60
C TYR A 65 7.73 -9.47 0.40
N VAL A 66 7.12 -9.37 -0.79
CA VAL A 66 5.94 -10.15 -1.18
C VAL A 66 6.31 -11.15 -2.27
N PHE A 67 6.09 -12.44 -2.03
CA PHE A 67 6.44 -13.50 -2.98
C PHE A 67 5.23 -14.34 -3.39
N GLY A 68 5.29 -14.88 -4.60
CA GLY A 68 4.32 -15.81 -5.16
C GLY A 68 3.39 -15.17 -6.19
N SER A 69 2.51 -16.00 -6.79
CA SER A 69 1.46 -15.64 -7.75
C SER A 69 1.78 -14.40 -8.62
N PHE A 70 1.04 -13.30 -8.48
CA PHE A 70 1.17 -12.09 -9.30
C PHE A 70 2.47 -11.32 -9.09
N PRO A 71 2.98 -11.11 -7.85
CA PRO A 71 4.29 -10.50 -7.62
C PRO A 71 5.49 -11.29 -8.17
N GLY A 72 5.36 -12.60 -8.37
CA GLY A 72 6.48 -13.44 -8.76
C GLY A 72 7.49 -13.67 -7.63
N TRP A 73 8.74 -13.98 -8.00
CA TRP A 73 9.78 -14.46 -7.07
C TRP A 73 11.04 -13.59 -7.03
N GLU A 74 11.06 -12.47 -7.76
CA GLU A 74 12.25 -11.62 -7.86
C GLU A 74 12.36 -10.68 -6.65
N LEU A 75 13.46 -10.80 -5.90
CA LEU A 75 13.74 -10.00 -4.70
C LEU A 75 13.79 -8.49 -4.97
N SER A 76 14.42 -8.09 -6.08
CA SER A 76 14.70 -6.69 -6.43
C SER A 76 13.42 -5.89 -6.69
N THR A 77 12.35 -6.55 -7.14
CA THR A 77 11.07 -5.93 -7.53
C THR A 77 10.01 -6.02 -6.45
N ASN A 78 10.18 -6.90 -5.47
CA ASN A 78 9.12 -7.31 -4.56
C ASN A 78 9.22 -6.72 -3.15
N GLN A 79 10.20 -5.83 -2.94
CA GLN A 79 10.34 -5.10 -1.68
C GLN A 79 9.23 -4.05 -1.55
N LEU A 80 8.49 -4.10 -0.45
CA LEU A 80 7.54 -3.06 -0.09
C LEU A 80 8.28 -1.78 0.32
N LYS A 81 7.65 -0.63 0.05
CA LYS A 81 8.16 0.67 0.45
C LYS A 81 7.34 1.19 1.63
N ARG A 82 8.05 1.65 2.66
CA ARG A 82 7.42 2.30 3.81
C ARG A 82 6.72 3.58 3.39
N LEU A 83 5.50 3.76 3.87
CA LEU A 83 4.67 4.92 3.61
C LEU A 83 5.06 6.07 4.55
N LEU A 84 5.80 7.04 4.03
CA LEU A 84 6.25 8.23 4.77
C LEU A 84 6.92 7.85 6.11
N HIS A 85 6.48 8.44 7.22
CA HIS A 85 6.95 8.18 8.58
C HIS A 85 6.05 7.21 9.37
N THR A 86 5.15 6.49 8.68
CA THR A 86 4.23 5.54 9.31
C THR A 86 4.87 4.15 9.41
N ASN A 87 4.17 3.23 10.08
CA ASN A 87 4.53 1.81 10.12
C ASN A 87 3.82 0.99 9.03
N VAL A 88 3.33 1.63 7.98
CA VAL A 88 2.71 0.99 6.80
C VAL A 88 3.73 0.87 5.67
#